data_AF-A0A2J7QG38-F1
#
_entry.id   AF-A0A2J7QG38-F1
#
_cell.length_a   1.000
_cell.length_b   1.000
_cell.length_c   1.000
_cell.angle_alpha   90.00
_cell.angle_beta   90.00
_cell.angle_gamma   90.00
#
_symmetry.space_group_name_H-M   'P 1'
#
loop_
_entity.id
_entity.type
_entity.pdbx_description
1 polymer ?
#
loop_
_entity_poly.entity_id
_entity_poly.type
_entity_poly.pdbx_seq_one_letter_code
_entity_poly.pdbx_strand_id
1 'polypeptide(L)'
;MKLNIAKTRVVSYTRKTNFLSYEYQLCHAIITRTSSIKDLGVFFDSKLHFHTHVNYIFSECIQILGLIRSIIYRFSSLECLYVLYFTLVRCKLEYASVVWNSITSTDANKLERIQQKFASVCFYRFFPHISYTYAYALEKLSLQSLHKRRHHLDALFLVQVFRRLKSCASLLENASLRVPPSNLRDFSLFGVCPSNKHCPSARCAYAANAVCKDLDIFAIGTVSVNDTEPKIVNNI
;
A
#
# COMPACT_ATOMS: atom_id res chain seq x y z
N MET A 1 33.52 6.50 2.04
CA MET A 1 32.69 5.47 1.37
C MET A 1 32.86 5.64 -0.15
N LYS A 2 33.20 4.57 -0.91
CA LYS A 2 33.46 4.63 -2.35
C LYS A 2 32.22 4.16 -3.14
N LEU A 3 31.78 4.94 -4.13
CA LEU A 3 30.63 4.62 -4.98
C LEU A 3 30.97 3.53 -6.01
N ASN A 4 30.05 2.59 -6.22
CA ASN A 4 30.17 1.57 -7.25
C ASN A 4 29.51 2.04 -8.55
N ILE A 5 30.32 2.41 -9.53
CA ILE A 5 29.89 2.92 -10.84
C ILE A 5 28.96 1.92 -11.56
N ALA A 6 29.29 0.62 -11.52
CA ALA A 6 28.52 -0.42 -12.19
C ALA A 6 27.10 -0.59 -11.61
N LYS A 7 26.87 -0.19 -10.34
CA LYS A 7 25.55 -0.18 -9.69
C LYS A 7 24.88 1.20 -9.70
N THR A 8 25.59 2.25 -10.14
CA THR A 8 25.07 3.62 -10.18
C THR A 8 24.28 3.80 -11.48
N ARG A 9 23.12 4.44 -11.39
CA ARG A 9 22.22 4.68 -12.53
C ARG A 9 21.67 6.11 -12.44
N VAL A 10 21.38 6.70 -13.59
CA VAL A 10 20.67 7.99 -13.67
C VAL A 10 19.21 7.73 -14.02
N VAL A 11 18.30 8.32 -13.24
CA VAL A 11 16.87 8.33 -13.53
C VAL A 11 16.41 9.79 -13.47
N SER A 12 15.55 10.20 -14.39
CA SER A 12 14.89 11.51 -14.30
C SER A 12 13.40 11.30 -14.09
N TYR A 13 12.90 11.84 -12.97
CA TYR A 13 11.51 11.77 -12.60
C TYR A 13 10.74 12.95 -13.21
N THR A 14 9.95 12.69 -14.24
CA THR A 14 9.18 13.70 -14.94
C THR A 14 8.05 13.07 -15.75
N ARG A 15 6.93 13.79 -15.85
CA ARG A 15 5.83 13.45 -16.75
C ARG A 15 5.90 14.16 -18.10
N LYS A 16 6.85 15.09 -18.26
CA LYS A 16 7.06 15.82 -19.53
C LYS A 16 7.59 14.85 -20.58
N THR A 17 7.12 15.01 -21.81
CA THR A 17 7.63 14.27 -22.98
C THR A 17 9.05 14.67 -23.30
N ASN A 18 9.31 15.98 -23.31
CA ASN A 18 10.64 16.55 -23.48
C ASN A 18 11.28 16.76 -22.10
N PHE A 19 12.39 16.06 -21.85
CA PHE A 19 13.17 16.19 -20.62
C PHE A 19 14.65 16.33 -20.95
N LEU A 20 15.39 16.94 -20.02
CA LEU A 20 16.81 17.14 -20.17
C LEU A 20 17.55 15.80 -20.10
N SER A 21 18.06 15.36 -21.25
CA SER A 21 18.94 14.20 -21.36
C SER A 21 20.37 14.67 -21.32
N TYR A 22 21.01 14.50 -20.16
CA TYR A 22 22.41 14.83 -19.95
C TYR A 22 23.20 13.56 -19.61
N GLU A 23 24.39 13.45 -20.19
CA GLU A 23 25.31 12.34 -19.96
C GLU A 23 26.16 12.64 -18.73
N TYR A 24 25.79 12.03 -17.61
CA TYR A 24 26.54 12.16 -16.36
C TYR A 24 27.74 11.21 -16.38
N GLN A 25 28.91 11.74 -16.04
CA GLN A 25 30.13 10.97 -15.86
C GLN A 25 30.53 10.93 -14.38
N LEU A 26 30.97 9.77 -13.91
CA LEU A 26 31.52 9.57 -12.57
C LEU A 26 32.85 8.84 -12.69
N CYS A 27 33.93 9.44 -12.18
CA CYS A 27 35.30 8.91 -12.30
C CYS A 27 35.68 8.57 -13.76
N HIS A 28 35.35 9.45 -14.71
CA HIS A 28 35.58 9.29 -16.15
C HIS A 28 34.79 8.13 -16.80
N ALA A 29 33.82 7.53 -16.10
CA ALA A 29 32.91 6.53 -16.66
C ALA A 29 31.50 7.11 -16.81
N ILE A 30 30.88 6.88 -17.97
CA ILE A 30 29.50 7.30 -18.24
C ILE A 30 28.55 6.47 -17.39
N ILE A 31 27.63 7.13 -16.69
CA ILE A 31 26.61 6.46 -15.89
C ILE A 31 25.42 6.12 -16.77
N THR A 32 25.01 4.85 -16.78
CA THR A 32 23.85 4.39 -17.56
C THR A 32 22.56 5.04 -17.07
N ARG A 33 21.81 5.62 -18.01
CA ARG A 33 20.47 6.13 -17.77
C ARG A 33 19.43 5.02 -17.88
N THR A 34 18.46 5.01 -16.98
CA THR A 34 17.40 4.01 -16.93
C THR A 34 16.05 4.65 -16.70
N SER A 35 14.97 4.05 -17.23
CA SER A 35 13.60 4.50 -17.05
C SER A 35 12.93 3.93 -15.80
N SER A 36 13.53 2.92 -15.18
CA SER A 36 13.04 2.30 -13.96
C SER A 36 14.22 1.84 -13.10
N ILE A 37 14.12 2.03 -11.78
CA ILE A 37 15.12 1.57 -10.82
C ILE A 37 14.43 0.92 -9.63
N LYS A 38 15.03 -0.14 -9.09
CA LYS A 38 14.60 -0.76 -7.84
C LYS A 38 15.39 -0.17 -6.68
N ASP A 39 14.70 0.37 -5.69
CA ASP A 39 15.30 0.85 -4.45
C ASP A 39 14.46 0.40 -3.26
N LEU A 40 15.13 -0.10 -2.22
CA LEU A 40 14.52 -0.68 -1.02
C LEU A 40 13.32 -1.61 -1.32
N GLY A 41 13.40 -2.42 -2.38
CA GLY A 41 12.33 -3.35 -2.75
C GLY A 41 11.21 -2.77 -3.62
N VAL A 42 11.16 -1.45 -3.83
CA VAL A 42 10.15 -0.75 -4.65
C VAL A 42 10.73 -0.39 -6.01
N PHE A 43 9.95 -0.57 -7.08
CA PHE A 43 10.35 -0.14 -8.42
C PHE A 43 9.80 1.27 -8.69
N PHE A 44 10.69 2.21 -8.97
CA PHE A 44 10.37 3.58 -9.35
C PHE A 44 10.54 3.72 -10.85
N ASP A 45 9.44 3.91 -11.58
CA ASP A 45 9.50 4.33 -12.98
C ASP A 45 9.67 5.86 -13.08
N SER A 46 10.19 6.32 -14.21
CA SER A 46 10.47 7.75 -14.46
C SER A 46 9.24 8.66 -14.35
N LYS A 47 8.02 8.14 -14.46
CA LYS A 47 6.78 8.90 -14.34
C LYS A 47 6.11 8.77 -12.96
N LEU A 48 6.64 7.90 -12.11
CA LEU A 48 6.10 7.54 -10.80
C LEU A 48 4.65 7.01 -10.88
N HIS A 49 4.37 6.17 -11.89
CA HIS A 49 3.08 5.47 -12.01
C HIS A 49 3.02 4.16 -11.24
N PHE A 50 4.17 3.56 -10.92
CA PHE A 50 4.36 2.29 -10.23
C PHE A 50 3.78 1.06 -10.93
N HIS A 51 3.42 1.15 -12.22
CA HIS A 51 2.93 0.02 -13.02
C HIS A 51 3.89 -1.19 -12.99
N THR A 52 5.19 -0.93 -13.14
CA THR A 52 6.22 -1.98 -13.07
C THR A 52 6.26 -2.63 -11.69
N HIS A 53 6.11 -1.85 -10.62
CA HIS A 53 6.07 -2.35 -9.27
C HIS A 53 4.83 -3.22 -9.00
N VAL A 54 3.65 -2.76 -9.42
CA VAL A 54 2.39 -3.50 -9.30
C VAL A 54 2.46 -4.83 -10.06
N ASN A 55 2.99 -4.82 -11.29
CA ASN A 55 3.18 -6.03 -12.08
C ASN A 55 4.10 -7.02 -11.37
N TYR A 56 5.21 -6.53 -10.81
CA TYR A 56 6.14 -7.34 -10.04
C TYR A 56 5.47 -7.97 -8.81
N ILE A 57 4.82 -7.17 -7.95
CA ILE A 57 4.13 -7.69 -6.76
C ILE A 57 3.04 -8.68 -7.15
N PHE A 58 2.26 -8.38 -8.19
CA PHE A 58 1.20 -9.27 -8.67
C PHE A 58 1.76 -10.63 -9.06
N SER A 59 2.79 -10.68 -9.91
CA SER A 59 3.39 -11.94 -10.35
C SER A 59 3.96 -12.74 -9.18
N GLU A 60 4.65 -12.09 -8.25
CA GLU A 60 5.18 -12.73 -7.03
C GLU A 60 4.06 -13.32 -6.17
N CYS A 61 3.02 -12.53 -5.88
CA CYS A 61 1.91 -12.95 -5.03
C CYS A 61 1.07 -14.06 -5.64
N ILE A 62 0.86 -14.04 -6.97
CA ILE A 62 0.13 -15.10 -7.67
C ILE A 62 0.89 -16.43 -7.63
N GLN A 63 2.22 -16.40 -7.81
CA GLN A 63 3.06 -17.58 -7.66
C GLN A 63 2.98 -18.15 -6.24
N ILE A 64 3.08 -17.29 -5.23
CA ILE A 64 2.96 -17.69 -3.82
C ILE A 64 1.56 -18.26 -3.53
N LEU A 65 0.48 -17.66 -4.05
CA LEU A 65 -0.86 -18.22 -3.90
C LEU A 65 -1.01 -19.60 -4.57
N GLY A 66 -0.36 -19.80 -5.71
CA GLY A 66 -0.27 -21.12 -6.35
C GLY A 66 0.43 -22.15 -5.47
N LEU A 67 1.55 -21.76 -4.86
CA LEU A 67 2.28 -22.60 -3.90
C LEU A 67 1.44 -22.91 -2.65
N ILE A 68 0.82 -21.90 -2.05
CA ILE A 68 -0.12 -22.02 -0.93
C ILE A 68 -1.21 -23.03 -1.27
N ARG A 69 -1.87 -22.89 -2.43
CA ARG A 69 -2.90 -23.82 -2.89
C ARG A 69 -2.38 -25.26 -3.01
N SER A 70 -1.16 -25.44 -3.50
CA SER A 70 -0.53 -26.76 -3.66
C SER A 70 -0.18 -27.41 -2.31
N ILE A 71 0.49 -26.68 -1.41
CA ILE A 71 0.89 -27.17 -0.09
C ILE A 71 -0.33 -27.51 0.77
N ILE A 72 -1.37 -26.68 0.71
CA ILE A 72 -2.56 -26.81 1.54
C ILE A 72 -3.42 -28.01 1.18
N TYR A 73 -3.20 -28.70 0.05
CA TYR A 73 -3.81 -30.00 -0.17
C TYR A 73 -3.70 -30.91 1.06
N ARG A 74 -2.58 -30.84 1.77
CA ARG A 74 -2.23 -31.64 2.95
C ARG A 74 -2.74 -31.09 4.30
N PHE A 75 -3.34 -29.90 4.33
CA PHE A 75 -3.77 -29.22 5.57
C PHE A 75 -5.28 -28.93 5.56
N SER A 76 -5.94 -29.12 6.71
CA SER A 76 -7.41 -29.05 6.79
C SER A 76 -7.95 -27.82 7.52
N SER A 77 -7.11 -26.86 7.91
CA SER A 77 -7.58 -25.68 8.67
C SER A 77 -7.59 -24.41 7.83
N LEU A 78 -8.68 -23.64 7.97
CA LEU A 78 -8.82 -22.31 7.38
C LEU A 78 -7.82 -21.32 8.02
N GLU A 79 -7.54 -21.47 9.31
CA GLU A 79 -6.55 -20.66 10.03
C GLU A 79 -5.13 -20.76 9.43
N CYS A 80 -4.70 -21.96 9.02
CA CYS A 80 -3.39 -22.11 8.36
C CYS A 80 -3.34 -21.33 7.03
N LEU A 81 -4.45 -21.27 6.29
CA LEU A 81 -4.54 -20.45 5.07
C LEU A 81 -4.41 -18.96 5.37
N TYR A 82 -5.08 -18.47 6.42
CA TYR A 82 -4.93 -17.06 6.83
C TYR A 82 -3.49 -16.74 7.22
N VAL A 83 -2.86 -17.58 8.03
CA VAL A 83 -1.46 -17.38 8.45
C VAL A 83 -0.57 -17.31 7.22
N LEU A 84 -0.67 -18.27 6.29
CA LEU A 84 0.14 -18.28 5.07
C LEU A 84 -0.14 -17.07 4.17
N TYR A 85 -1.41 -16.71 3.99
CA TYR A 85 -1.77 -15.54 3.19
C TYR A 85 -1.25 -14.24 3.80
N PHE A 86 -1.45 -14.01 5.10
CA PHE A 86 -1.02 -12.79 5.75
C PHE A 86 0.50 -12.66 5.80
N THR A 87 1.20 -13.75 6.08
CA THR A 87 2.66 -13.75 6.24
C THR A 87 3.43 -13.77 4.92
N LEU A 88 2.88 -14.33 3.84
CA LEU A 88 3.61 -14.47 2.56
C LEU A 88 3.08 -13.55 1.45
N VAL A 89 1.78 -13.25 1.45
CA VAL A 89 1.12 -12.49 0.37
C VAL A 89 0.78 -11.09 0.83
N ARG A 90 0.01 -10.93 1.91
CA ARG A 90 -0.47 -9.62 2.38
C ARG A 90 0.69 -8.71 2.79
N CYS A 91 1.70 -9.25 3.48
CA CYS A 91 2.90 -8.49 3.85
C CYS A 91 3.59 -7.83 2.63
N LYS A 92 3.66 -8.52 1.48
CA LYS A 92 4.25 -8.00 0.24
C LYS A 92 3.37 -6.91 -0.40
N LEU A 93 2.06 -7.06 -0.30
CA LEU A 93 1.08 -6.09 -0.81
C LEU A 93 1.01 -4.80 0.02
N GLU A 94 1.46 -4.84 1.27
CA GLU A 94 1.41 -3.71 2.20
C GLU A 94 2.75 -3.00 2.34
N TYR A 95 3.84 -3.72 2.09
CA TYR A 95 5.20 -3.21 2.19
C TYR A 95 5.37 -1.93 1.37
N ALA A 96 5.81 -0.86 2.02
CA ALA A 96 6.05 0.46 1.45
C ALA A 96 4.84 1.06 0.66
N SER A 97 3.62 0.59 0.92
CA SER A 97 2.41 1.02 0.20
C SER A 97 2.20 2.54 0.20
N VAL A 98 2.57 3.23 1.26
CA VAL A 98 2.51 4.70 1.34
C VAL A 98 3.24 5.38 0.18
N VAL A 99 4.35 4.79 -0.29
CA VAL A 99 5.19 5.31 -1.37
C VAL A 99 4.56 5.07 -2.73
N TRP A 100 4.15 3.83 -3.01
CA TRP A 100 3.74 3.42 -4.35
C TRP A 100 2.22 3.44 -4.58
N ASN A 101 1.37 3.66 -3.57
CA ASN A 101 -0.10 3.65 -3.70
C ASN A 101 -0.67 4.92 -4.39
N SER A 102 0.11 5.54 -5.29
CA SER A 102 -0.35 6.52 -6.29
C SER A 102 -0.76 5.85 -7.61
N ILE A 103 -1.11 4.56 -7.54
CA ILE A 103 -1.47 3.70 -8.67
C ILE A 103 -2.85 4.04 -9.26
N THR A 104 -3.09 3.61 -10.49
CA THR A 104 -4.39 3.75 -11.16
C THR A 104 -5.42 2.78 -10.58
N SER A 105 -6.70 3.03 -10.86
CA SER A 105 -7.78 2.10 -10.49
C SER A 105 -7.61 0.71 -11.13
N THR A 106 -7.07 0.66 -12.35
CA THR A 106 -6.76 -0.61 -13.04
C THR A 106 -5.73 -1.44 -12.28
N ASP A 107 -4.66 -0.81 -11.80
CA ASP A 107 -3.63 -1.45 -10.99
C ASP A 107 -4.15 -1.83 -9.60
N ALA A 108 -4.95 -0.96 -8.98
CA ALA A 108 -5.59 -1.26 -7.70
C ALA A 108 -6.50 -2.50 -7.81
N ASN A 109 -7.29 -2.59 -8.87
CA ASN A 109 -8.14 -3.76 -9.17
C ASN A 109 -7.30 -5.00 -9.48
N LYS A 110 -6.14 -4.84 -10.13
CA LYS A 110 -5.21 -5.93 -10.37
C LYS A 110 -4.67 -6.51 -9.06
N LEU A 111 -4.32 -5.68 -8.09
CA LEU A 111 -3.95 -6.14 -6.74
C LEU A 111 -5.14 -6.80 -6.03
N GLU A 112 -6.35 -6.24 -6.14
CA GLU A 112 -7.56 -6.81 -5.52
C GLU A 112 -7.86 -8.23 -6.01
N ARG A 113 -7.56 -8.53 -7.28
CA ARG A 113 -7.69 -9.90 -7.84
C ARG A 113 -6.85 -10.95 -7.10
N ILE A 114 -5.76 -10.55 -6.44
CA ILE A 114 -4.94 -11.46 -5.62
C ILE A 114 -5.76 -11.92 -4.40
N GLN A 115 -6.41 -10.98 -3.70
CA GLN A 115 -7.29 -11.31 -2.58
C GLN A 115 -8.54 -12.06 -3.04
N GLN A 116 -9.12 -11.72 -4.20
CA GLN A 116 -10.22 -12.49 -4.79
C GLN A 116 -9.84 -13.95 -5.05
N LYS A 117 -8.63 -14.21 -5.57
CA LYS A 117 -8.13 -15.57 -5.76
C LYS A 117 -7.97 -16.32 -4.44
N PHE A 118 -7.41 -15.65 -3.42
CA PHE A 118 -7.31 -16.22 -2.08
C PHE A 118 -8.69 -16.58 -1.50
N ALA A 119 -9.64 -15.65 -1.54
CA ALA A 119 -11.00 -15.85 -1.08
C ALA A 119 -11.70 -17.00 -1.83
N SER A 120 -11.52 -17.07 -3.15
CA SER A 120 -12.04 -18.16 -3.98
C SER A 120 -11.47 -19.54 -3.57
N VAL A 121 -10.17 -19.63 -3.27
CA VAL A 121 -9.56 -20.86 -2.76
C VAL A 121 -10.17 -21.27 -1.43
N CYS A 122 -10.40 -20.32 -0.53
CA CYS A 122 -11.05 -20.60 0.76
C CYS A 122 -12.49 -21.10 0.57
N PHE A 123 -13.27 -20.44 -0.28
CA PHE A 123 -14.66 -20.83 -0.56
C PHE A 123 -14.77 -22.21 -1.18
N TYR A 124 -13.96 -22.48 -2.20
CA TYR A 124 -13.99 -23.79 -2.86
C TYR A 124 -13.66 -24.94 -1.90
N ARG A 125 -12.77 -24.71 -0.92
CA ARG A 125 -12.30 -25.76 0.00
C ARG A 125 -13.16 -25.92 1.24
N PHE A 126 -13.62 -24.82 1.85
CA PHE A 126 -14.29 -24.83 3.16
C PHE A 126 -15.78 -24.53 3.09
N PHE A 127 -16.26 -23.97 1.97
CA PHE A 127 -17.64 -23.56 1.78
C PHE A 127 -18.20 -24.03 0.42
N PRO A 128 -18.07 -25.33 0.05
CA PRO A 128 -18.36 -25.83 -1.29
C PRO A 128 -19.83 -25.67 -1.71
N HIS A 129 -20.75 -25.59 -0.75
CA HIS A 129 -22.19 -25.45 -0.99
C HIS A 129 -22.68 -23.99 -1.01
N ILE A 130 -21.79 -23.02 -0.78
CA ILE A 130 -22.15 -21.60 -0.74
C ILE A 130 -21.74 -20.94 -2.05
N SER A 131 -22.68 -20.21 -2.68
CA SER A 131 -22.39 -19.45 -3.91
C SER A 131 -21.32 -18.39 -3.66
N TYR A 132 -20.29 -18.38 -4.51
CA TYR A 132 -19.20 -17.42 -4.39
C TYR A 132 -19.59 -16.06 -4.99
N THR A 133 -19.62 -15.03 -4.16
CA THR A 133 -19.61 -13.62 -4.56
C THR A 133 -18.53 -12.91 -3.75
N TYR A 134 -17.72 -12.06 -4.37
CA TYR A 134 -16.57 -11.48 -3.67
C TYR A 134 -16.97 -10.64 -2.45
N ALA A 135 -18.04 -9.85 -2.53
CA ALA A 135 -18.54 -9.06 -1.41
C ALA A 135 -18.92 -9.95 -0.20
N TYR A 136 -19.72 -10.99 -0.44
CA TYR A 136 -20.08 -11.98 0.57
C TYR A 136 -18.85 -12.73 1.11
N ALA A 137 -17.88 -13.02 0.25
CA ALA A 137 -16.66 -13.70 0.65
C ALA A 137 -15.83 -12.87 1.62
N LEU A 138 -15.75 -11.55 1.43
CA LEU A 138 -15.09 -10.65 2.37
C LEU A 138 -15.78 -10.65 3.73
N GLU A 139 -17.11 -10.62 3.76
CA GLU A 139 -17.89 -10.68 5.01
C GLU A 139 -17.69 -12.02 5.72
N LYS A 140 -17.87 -13.14 5.02
CA LYS A 140 -17.75 -14.48 5.60
C LYS A 140 -16.34 -14.78 6.11
N LEU A 141 -15.31 -14.25 5.42
CA LEU A 141 -13.90 -14.40 5.80
C LEU A 141 -13.42 -13.27 6.74
N SER A 142 -14.28 -12.33 7.13
CA SER A 142 -13.89 -11.14 7.92
C SER A 142 -12.69 -10.38 7.34
N LEU A 143 -12.56 -10.35 6.01
CA LEU A 143 -11.47 -9.68 5.30
C LEU A 143 -11.87 -8.27 4.87
N GLN A 144 -10.97 -7.31 5.06
CA GLN A 144 -11.09 -5.99 4.44
C GLN A 144 -10.55 -6.00 3.01
N SER A 145 -11.10 -5.18 2.12
CA SER A 145 -10.55 -5.01 0.77
C SER A 145 -9.12 -4.48 0.83
N LEU A 146 -8.25 -4.89 -0.10
CA LEU A 146 -6.87 -4.42 -0.12
C LEU A 146 -6.81 -2.90 -0.34
N HIS A 147 -7.78 -2.33 -1.07
CA HIS A 147 -7.94 -0.89 -1.17
C HIS A 147 -8.10 -0.22 0.20
N LYS A 148 -9.03 -0.70 1.03
CA LYS A 148 -9.27 -0.14 2.37
C LYS A 148 -8.03 -0.28 3.26
N ARG A 149 -7.33 -1.42 3.15
CA ARG A 149 -6.08 -1.67 3.90
C ARG A 149 -4.96 -0.68 3.55
N ARG A 150 -4.71 -0.44 2.27
CA ARG A 150 -3.70 0.55 1.85
C ARG A 150 -4.08 1.96 2.33
N HIS A 151 -5.37 2.29 2.31
CA HIS A 151 -5.87 3.55 2.86
C HIS A 151 -5.62 3.66 4.38
N HIS A 152 -5.85 2.59 5.15
CA HIS A 152 -5.50 2.58 6.58
C HIS A 152 -4.00 2.72 6.82
N LEU A 153 -3.15 2.13 5.97
CA LEU A 153 -1.69 2.28 6.06
C LEU A 153 -1.24 3.72 5.78
N ASP A 154 -1.87 4.41 4.82
CA ASP A 154 -1.63 5.83 4.55
C ASP A 154 -2.00 6.70 5.77
N ALA A 155 -3.18 6.46 6.36
CA ALA A 155 -3.63 7.14 7.57
C ALA A 155 -2.67 6.89 8.74
N LEU A 156 -2.32 5.63 9.00
CA LEU A 156 -1.43 5.23 10.07
C LEU A 156 -0.06 5.89 9.93
N PHE A 157 0.47 5.96 8.71
CA PHE A 157 1.76 6.59 8.48
C PHE A 157 1.74 8.08 8.86
N LEU A 158 0.68 8.82 8.49
CA LEU A 158 0.56 10.23 8.87
C LEU A 158 0.46 10.40 10.38
N VAL A 159 -0.39 9.60 11.05
CA VAL A 159 -0.55 9.65 12.50
C VAL A 159 0.78 9.37 13.21
N GLN A 160 1.54 8.38 12.74
CA GLN A 160 2.86 8.06 13.27
C GLN A 160 3.87 9.20 13.06
N VAL A 161 3.84 9.87 11.92
CA VAL A 161 4.69 11.04 11.65
C VAL A 161 4.30 12.22 12.54
N PHE A 162 3.00 12.49 12.68
CA PHE A 162 2.48 13.56 13.52
C PHE A 162 2.81 13.35 15.01
N ARG A 163 2.71 12.11 15.49
CA ARG A 163 3.13 11.70 16.85
C ARG A 163 4.64 11.59 17.03
N ARG A 164 5.44 11.97 16.02
CA ARG A 164 6.91 11.89 16.01
C ARG A 164 7.48 10.48 16.24
N LEU A 165 6.69 9.44 15.94
CA LEU A 165 7.16 8.04 15.94
C LEU A 165 7.96 7.71 14.66
N LYS A 166 7.72 8.46 13.59
CA LYS A 166 8.45 8.38 12.32
C LYS A 166 8.93 9.76 11.90
N SER A 167 10.15 9.85 11.38
CA SER A 167 10.71 11.11 10.87
C SER A 167 10.39 11.26 9.38
N CYS A 168 9.61 12.29 9.04
CA CYS A 168 9.35 12.70 7.66
C CYS A 168 8.96 14.19 7.62
N ALA A 169 9.98 15.06 7.53
CA ALA A 169 9.77 16.52 7.54
C ALA A 169 8.88 16.99 6.38
N SER A 170 9.11 16.46 5.18
CA SER A 170 8.32 16.81 3.99
C SER A 170 6.83 16.48 4.14
N LEU A 171 6.47 15.41 4.86
CA LEU A 171 5.07 15.09 5.10
C LEU A 171 4.44 16.06 6.12
N LEU A 172 5.16 16.42 7.18
CA LEU A 172 4.69 17.39 8.18
C LEU A 172 4.48 18.79 7.58
N GLU A 173 5.38 19.22 6.71
CA GLU A 173 5.28 20.51 6.02
C GLU A 173 4.07 20.58 5.07
N ASN A 174 3.73 19.46 4.43
CA ASN A 174 2.67 19.40 3.43
C ASN A 174 1.29 18.98 3.98
N ALA A 175 1.23 18.34 5.16
CA ALA A 175 0.00 17.87 5.78
C ALA A 175 -0.26 18.64 7.09
N SER A 176 -0.66 19.90 6.95
CA SER A 176 -0.96 20.77 8.08
C SER A 176 -2.29 20.42 8.74
N LEU A 177 -2.40 20.72 10.03
CA LEU A 177 -3.70 20.70 10.73
C LEU A 177 -4.59 21.80 10.14
N ARG A 178 -5.84 21.45 9.87
CA ARG A 178 -6.85 22.40 9.42
C ARG A 178 -7.44 23.09 10.63
N VAL A 179 -7.30 24.40 10.69
CA VAL A 179 -8.01 25.26 11.64
C VAL A 179 -9.21 25.87 10.91
N PRO A 180 -10.45 25.47 11.23
CA PRO A 180 -11.63 26.02 10.56
C PRO A 180 -11.82 27.50 10.93
N PRO A 181 -12.03 28.41 9.95
CA PRO A 181 -12.23 29.83 10.21
C PRO A 181 -13.63 30.15 10.76
N SER A 182 -14.58 29.22 10.68
CA SER A 182 -15.95 29.35 11.18
C SER A 182 -16.55 27.99 11.52
N ASN A 183 -17.71 27.97 12.19
CA ASN A 183 -18.47 26.74 12.49
C ASN A 183 -18.99 26.08 11.21
N LEU A 184 -18.16 25.24 10.60
CA LEU A 184 -18.49 24.41 9.45
C LEU A 184 -18.90 23.01 9.93
N ARG A 185 -19.75 22.33 9.15
CA ARG A 185 -20.08 20.90 9.34
C ARG A 185 -18.94 19.97 8.93
N ASP A 186 -17.80 20.52 8.50
CA ASP A 186 -16.64 19.79 8.03
C ASP A 186 -15.60 19.69 9.14
N PHE A 187 -15.50 18.49 9.72
CA PHE A 187 -14.61 18.15 10.84
C PHE A 187 -13.29 17.53 10.38
N SER A 188 -12.87 17.75 9.12
CA SER A 188 -11.57 17.23 8.65
C SER A 188 -10.42 17.85 9.47
N LEU A 189 -9.60 17.00 10.09
CA LEU A 189 -8.52 17.42 10.97
C LEU A 189 -7.29 17.95 10.22
N PHE A 190 -6.99 17.39 9.06
CA PHE A 190 -5.87 17.76 8.20
C PHE A 190 -6.36 18.55 6.98
N GLY A 191 -5.62 19.60 6.61
CA GLY A 191 -5.81 20.31 5.36
C GLY A 191 -5.42 19.43 4.18
N VAL A 192 -6.24 19.42 3.13
CA VAL A 192 -5.95 18.60 1.96
C VAL A 192 -5.86 19.45 0.72
N CYS A 193 -4.76 19.32 -0.03
CA CYS A 193 -4.55 20.00 -1.28
C CYS A 193 -5.38 19.33 -2.40
N PRO A 194 -6.41 19.98 -2.95
CA PRO A 194 -7.31 19.33 -3.91
C PRO A 194 -6.67 19.11 -5.29
N SER A 195 -5.61 19.84 -5.63
CA SER A 195 -4.95 19.79 -6.94
C SER A 195 -4.04 18.57 -7.14
N ASN A 196 -3.59 17.91 -6.07
CA ASN A 196 -2.66 16.78 -6.16
C ASN A 196 -3.10 15.58 -5.30
N LYS A 197 -4.30 15.07 -5.57
CA LYS A 197 -4.90 13.96 -4.79
C LYS A 197 -4.09 12.67 -4.78
N HIS A 198 -3.18 12.50 -5.73
CA HIS A 198 -2.37 11.28 -5.88
C HIS A 198 -0.99 11.38 -5.22
N CYS A 199 -0.56 12.55 -4.73
CA CYS A 199 0.71 12.62 -4.01
C CYS A 199 0.60 11.93 -2.64
N PRO A 200 1.69 11.32 -2.13
CA PRO A 200 1.66 10.62 -0.86
C PRO A 200 1.11 11.46 0.30
N SER A 201 1.46 12.75 0.38
CA SER A 201 1.01 13.64 1.45
C SER A 201 -0.51 13.88 1.42
N ALA A 202 -1.08 14.21 0.26
CA ALA A 202 -2.51 14.40 0.12
C ALA A 202 -3.29 13.10 0.39
N ARG A 203 -2.80 11.96 -0.12
CA ARG A 203 -3.43 10.65 0.14
C ARG A 203 -3.43 10.31 1.62
N CYS A 204 -2.30 10.51 2.30
CA CYS A 204 -2.16 10.31 3.74
C CYS A 204 -3.11 11.22 4.53
N ALA A 205 -3.21 12.51 4.17
CA ALA A 205 -4.12 13.46 4.82
C ALA A 205 -5.60 13.10 4.60
N TYR A 206 -5.99 12.75 3.36
CA TYR A 206 -7.33 12.23 3.07
C TYR A 206 -7.64 10.99 3.90
N ALA A 207 -6.69 10.07 3.97
CA ALA A 207 -6.87 8.83 4.69
C ALA A 207 -6.99 9.03 6.19
N ALA A 208 -6.13 9.87 6.77
CA ALA A 208 -6.20 10.23 8.17
C ALA A 208 -7.53 10.91 8.51
N ASN A 209 -8.01 11.84 7.68
CA ASN A 209 -9.30 12.50 7.90
C ASN A 209 -10.49 11.53 7.94
N ALA A 210 -10.43 10.41 7.22
CA ALA A 210 -11.45 9.38 7.31
C ALA A 210 -11.39 8.61 8.64
N VAL A 211 -10.17 8.32 9.14
CA VAL A 211 -9.95 7.56 10.38
C VAL A 211 -10.14 8.43 11.63
N CYS A 212 -9.79 9.72 11.58
CA CYS A 212 -9.88 10.66 12.70
C CYS A 212 -11.33 10.94 13.16
N LYS A 213 -12.34 10.51 12.40
CA LYS A 213 -13.74 10.58 12.84
C LYS A 213 -14.01 9.67 14.02
N ASP A 214 -13.33 8.53 14.04
CA ASP A 214 -13.55 7.44 15.01
C ASP A 214 -12.35 7.27 15.96
N LEU A 215 -11.23 7.98 15.70
CA LEU A 215 -9.98 7.86 16.43
C LEU A 215 -9.42 9.24 16.84
N ASP A 216 -9.17 9.42 18.14
CA ASP A 216 -8.43 10.58 18.63
C ASP A 216 -6.92 10.39 18.38
N ILE A 217 -6.37 11.18 17.44
CA ILE A 217 -4.95 11.12 17.11
C ILE A 217 -4.04 11.73 18.18
N PHE A 218 -4.58 12.55 19.10
CA PHE A 218 -3.82 13.17 20.19
C PHE A 218 -3.75 12.29 21.44
N ALA A 219 -4.61 11.28 21.54
CA ALA A 219 -4.59 10.32 22.63
C ALA A 219 -3.25 9.54 22.67
N ILE A 220 -2.69 9.41 23.88
CA ILE A 220 -1.43 8.69 24.14
C ILE A 220 -1.74 7.18 24.14
N GLY A 221 -1.33 6.48 23.08
CA GLY A 221 -1.51 5.04 22.93
C GLY A 221 -0.93 4.51 21.62
N THR A 222 -0.66 3.20 21.52
CA THR A 222 -0.23 2.55 20.28
C THR A 222 -1.42 2.49 19.32
N VAL A 223 -1.26 2.99 18.09
CA VAL A 223 -2.27 2.84 17.01
C VAL A 223 -1.75 1.78 16.04
N SER A 224 -2.50 0.71 15.89
CA SER A 224 -2.25 -0.37 14.94
C SER A 224 -3.30 -0.36 13.83
N VAL A 225 -2.95 -0.88 12.65
CA VAL A 225 -3.94 -1.18 11.61
C VAL A 225 -5.00 -2.15 12.14
N ASN A 226 -4.61 -3.05 13.04
CA ASN A 226 -5.50 -4.08 13.59
C ASN A 226 -6.54 -3.52 14.57
N ASP A 227 -6.34 -2.32 15.12
CA ASP A 227 -7.37 -1.66 15.95
C ASP A 227 -8.58 -1.23 15.12
N THR A 228 -8.43 -1.23 13.78
CA THR A 228 -9.50 -1.01 12.80
C THR A 228 -9.99 -2.30 12.13
N GLU A 229 -9.47 -3.47 12.53
CA GLU A 229 -9.89 -4.78 12.02
C GLU A 229 -10.97 -5.38 12.94
N PRO A 230 -12.01 -6.04 12.41
CA PRO A 230 -12.82 -6.93 13.22
C PRO A 230 -11.90 -8.03 13.76
N LYS A 231 -11.77 -8.13 15.09
CA LYS A 231 -11.12 -9.28 15.73
C LYS A 231 -11.78 -10.52 15.15
N ILE A 232 -10.97 -11.49 14.70
CA ILE A 232 -11.46 -12.82 14.35
C ILE A 232 -12.18 -13.32 15.61
N VAL A 233 -13.51 -13.22 15.61
CA VAL A 233 -14.33 -13.80 16.64
C VAL A 233 -14.24 -15.29 16.36
N ASN A 234 -13.42 -15.97 17.15
CA ASN A 234 -13.54 -17.40 17.34
C ASN A 234 -15.00 -17.68 17.71
N ASN A 235 -15.82 -18.05 16.74
CA ASN A 235 -17.09 -18.69 16.98
C ASN A 235 -17.44 -19.57 15.78
N ILE A 236 -17.40 -20.87 16.09
CA ILE A 236 -17.89 -22.05 15.38
C ILE A 236 -16.87 -22.70 14.45
#